data_AF-Q5YN30-F1
#
_entry.id   AF-Q5YN30-F1
#
_cell.length_a   1.000
_cell.length_b   1.000
_cell.length_c   1.000
_cell.angle_alpha   90.00
_cell.angle_beta   90.00
_cell.angle_gamma   90.00
#
_symmetry.space_group_name_H-M   'P 1'
#
loop_
_entity.id
_entity.type
_entity.pdbx_description
1 polymer ?
#
loop_
_entity_poly.entity_id
_entity_poly.type
_entity_poly.pdbx_seq_one_letter_code
_entity_poly.pdbx_strand_id
1 'polypeptide(L)'
;MVRLRAGQNIAVHAPVLRFRAEAGVPLDLCALVVGADLRVAGSADVVFYNQPGTAGVALAGAEIGVTPAGLRPGATAVLLVVSGEEPGRALGAVRARLTGDDAEAVEFAIEPGAGETALICFEIYRRGADWKVRAVGQGYAGGLAALLPAHGVEVDEPQPAPSRADTGDGGRTVEVGYGLERLWMIFEDAARSAAALVAARDYAAKRLDDELSAAVSDPAVRNTPAAADARQAAQRRCDELIAAAEADHRRDSEQLMRELADADRHLPPALASWNSPSWERPPAPADGIRLGELYAPDRGALRIPYCVPVPLTRPLWIDTEVSAAVVPVIGALLARLLAADPHRRTRVDVIDLTGAFTGLLAPLAPVLDGPPITDHGAISARLQALVEAAELAEMAYQAGDYTAPPEHRVLLAADFPHGYRSADAQRISALTLRGDLIGLSIVIVGSDESGSPDDAVAALAQAARHLPTVADTPLFDPWTGSAWQLELDLLPRDPQRAARLLRSE
;
A
#
# COMPACT_ATOMS: atom_id res chain seq x y z
N MET A 1 12.87 -3.67 37.38
CA MET A 1 12.32 -3.64 36.01
C MET A 1 11.63 -2.31 35.81
N VAL A 2 12.09 -1.52 34.84
CA VAL A 2 11.53 -0.20 34.51
C VAL A 2 10.45 -0.36 33.45
N ARG A 3 9.27 0.21 33.68
CA ARG A 3 8.20 0.28 32.68
C ARG A 3 8.19 1.64 32.02
N LEU A 4 8.37 1.66 30.70
CA LEU A 4 8.29 2.88 29.90
C LEU A 4 6.89 3.04 29.31
N ARG A 5 6.50 4.30 29.12
CA ARG A 5 5.38 4.71 28.26
C ARG A 5 5.93 5.29 26.96
N ALA A 6 5.12 5.32 25.90
CA ALA A 6 5.50 5.92 24.62
C ALA A 6 6.15 7.31 24.81
N GLY A 7 7.27 7.54 24.12
CA GLY A 7 8.11 8.74 24.21
C GLY A 7 9.10 8.77 25.38
N GLN A 8 8.91 7.98 26.44
CA GLN A 8 9.86 7.92 27.55
C GLN A 8 11.17 7.26 27.13
N ASN A 9 12.26 7.69 27.78
CA ASN A 9 13.58 7.15 27.49
C ASN A 9 14.42 6.99 28.77
N ILE A 10 15.32 6.02 28.74
CA ILE A 10 16.27 5.72 29.82
C ILE A 10 17.68 5.54 29.24
N ALA A 11 18.70 5.91 30.01
CA ALA A 11 20.08 5.57 29.64
C ALA A 11 20.32 4.07 29.82
N VAL A 12 21.14 3.49 28.95
CA VAL A 12 21.55 2.09 29.04
C VAL A 12 23.06 1.99 29.05
N HIS A 13 23.58 1.22 30.00
CA HIS A 13 25.02 1.04 30.21
C HIS A 13 25.49 -0.40 29.95
N ALA A 14 24.55 -1.32 29.70
CA ALA A 14 24.89 -2.69 29.36
C ALA A 14 25.61 -2.75 28.00
N PRO A 15 26.69 -3.54 27.87
CA PRO A 15 27.41 -3.68 26.61
C PRO A 15 26.59 -4.41 25.54
N VAL A 16 25.69 -5.30 25.97
CA VAL A 16 24.78 -6.06 25.12
C VAL A 16 23.36 -5.91 25.65
N LEU A 17 22.43 -5.59 24.76
CA LEU A 17 21.00 -5.49 25.01
C LEU A 17 20.29 -6.63 24.28
N ARG A 18 19.34 -7.29 24.93
CA ARG A 18 18.56 -8.40 24.37
C ARG A 18 17.09 -8.01 24.30
N PHE A 19 16.56 -7.96 23.09
CA PHE A 19 15.19 -7.61 22.79
C PHE A 19 14.35 -8.86 22.57
N ARG A 20 13.19 -8.92 23.22
CA ARG A 20 12.13 -9.90 23.00
C ARG A 20 10.78 -9.20 22.98
N ALA A 21 9.82 -9.79 22.31
CA ALA A 21 8.43 -9.35 22.34
C ALA A 21 7.49 -10.55 22.44
N GLU A 22 6.36 -10.33 23.08
CA GLU A 22 5.29 -11.32 23.25
C GLU A 22 3.95 -10.67 22.89
N ALA A 23 3.09 -11.41 22.19
CA ALA A 23 1.72 -11.00 21.87
C ALA A 23 0.79 -12.21 21.92
N GLY A 24 -0.52 -11.99 21.71
CA GLY A 24 -1.51 -13.06 21.58
C GLY A 24 -1.39 -13.86 20.27
N VAL A 25 -0.47 -13.48 19.39
CA VAL A 25 -0.18 -14.08 18.09
C VAL A 25 1.34 -14.34 17.96
N PRO A 26 1.77 -15.31 17.13
CA PRO A 26 3.18 -15.48 16.80
C PRO A 26 3.76 -14.22 16.14
N LEU A 27 5.01 -13.89 16.49
CA LEU A 27 5.68 -12.65 16.09
C LEU A 27 6.99 -12.95 15.36
N ASP A 28 7.19 -12.27 14.23
CA ASP A 28 8.49 -12.10 13.61
C ASP A 28 9.20 -10.88 14.19
N LEU A 29 10.51 -11.02 14.45
CA LEU A 29 11.36 -9.93 14.93
C LEU A 29 12.24 -9.39 13.79
N CYS A 30 12.31 -8.07 13.70
CA CYS A 30 13.18 -7.36 12.77
C CYS A 30 13.95 -6.25 13.51
N ALA A 31 15.17 -5.93 13.06
CA ALA A 31 15.88 -4.75 13.51
C ALA A 31 16.47 -3.96 12.34
N LEU A 32 16.42 -2.63 12.43
CA LEU A 32 16.96 -1.72 11.43
C LEU A 32 18.11 -0.91 12.04
N VAL A 33 19.30 -1.00 11.46
CA VAL A 33 20.45 -0.17 11.84
C VAL A 33 20.42 1.12 11.03
N VAL A 34 20.13 2.25 11.67
CA VAL A 34 19.77 3.49 10.98
C VAL A 34 20.70 4.67 11.27
N GLY A 35 20.77 5.58 10.31
CA GLY A 35 21.44 6.88 10.40
C GLY A 35 20.61 7.93 11.15
N ALA A 36 21.08 9.17 11.13
CA ALA A 36 20.49 10.28 11.88
C ALA A 36 19.08 10.68 11.38
N ASP A 37 18.76 10.29 10.15
CA ASP A 37 17.47 10.43 9.49
C ASP A 37 16.51 9.26 9.75
N LEU A 38 16.90 8.31 10.62
CA LEU A 38 16.19 7.06 10.89
C LEU A 38 16.00 6.17 9.65
N ARG A 39 16.90 6.27 8.67
CA ARG A 39 16.92 5.40 7.49
C ARG A 39 18.14 4.48 7.50
N VAL A 40 17.99 3.28 6.95
CA VAL A 40 19.12 2.36 6.73
C VAL A 40 20.04 2.90 5.63
N ALA A 41 21.30 2.48 5.62
CA ALA A 41 22.22 2.81 4.51
C ALA A 41 22.12 1.82 3.34
N GLY A 42 21.50 0.65 3.56
CA GLY A 42 21.28 -0.39 2.56
C GLY A 42 20.74 -1.69 3.20
N SER A 43 20.50 -2.71 2.39
CA SER A 43 19.92 -4.00 2.82
C SER A 43 20.73 -4.74 3.89
N ALA A 44 22.05 -4.52 3.96
CA ALA A 44 22.93 -5.09 4.99
C ALA A 44 22.65 -4.59 6.44
N ASP A 45 21.85 -3.53 6.58
CA ASP A 45 21.47 -2.96 7.88
C ASP A 45 20.14 -3.51 8.43
N VAL A 46 19.49 -4.41 7.69
CA VAL A 46 18.23 -5.04 8.07
C VAL A 46 18.53 -6.42 8.65
N VAL A 47 18.11 -6.67 9.88
CA VAL A 47 18.25 -7.98 10.53
C VAL A 47 16.88 -8.62 10.68
N PHE A 48 16.70 -9.80 10.11
CA PHE A 48 15.47 -10.58 10.10
C PHE A 48 15.77 -12.07 9.83
N TYR A 49 14.77 -12.95 9.73
CA TYR A 49 15.00 -14.40 9.68
C TYR A 49 15.91 -14.88 8.52
N ASN A 50 15.87 -14.25 7.33
CA ASN A 50 16.76 -14.58 6.20
C ASN A 50 18.12 -13.87 6.26
N GLN A 51 18.27 -12.85 7.10
CA GLN A 51 19.54 -12.15 7.35
C GLN A 51 19.72 -11.99 8.86
N PRO A 52 20.15 -13.06 9.57
CA PRO A 52 20.07 -13.13 11.03
C PRO A 52 21.15 -12.30 11.75
N GLY A 53 21.91 -11.45 11.06
CA GLY A 53 22.83 -10.54 11.72
C GLY A 53 23.58 -9.57 10.81
N THR A 54 24.07 -8.51 11.43
CA THR A 54 24.95 -7.49 10.87
C THR A 54 25.90 -6.98 11.97
N ALA A 55 26.73 -5.98 11.66
CA ALA A 55 27.65 -5.39 12.63
C ALA A 55 26.90 -4.87 13.86
N GLY A 56 27.11 -5.52 15.02
CA GLY A 56 26.53 -5.11 16.30
C GLY A 56 25.08 -5.50 16.53
N VAL A 57 24.41 -6.20 15.60
CA VAL A 57 23.02 -6.68 15.78
C VAL A 57 22.88 -8.11 15.26
N ALA A 58 22.26 -9.01 16.03
CA ALA A 58 22.04 -10.39 15.63
C ALA A 58 20.68 -10.91 16.12
N LEU A 59 20.00 -11.69 15.29
CA LEU A 59 18.78 -12.42 15.60
C LEU A 59 19.13 -13.89 15.90
N ALA A 60 18.71 -14.38 17.07
CA ALA A 60 18.92 -15.76 17.50
C ALA A 60 17.61 -16.35 18.06
N GLY A 61 16.92 -17.14 17.23
CA GLY A 61 15.57 -17.60 17.56
C GLY A 61 14.61 -16.41 17.67
N ALA A 62 13.89 -16.30 18.79
CA ALA A 62 12.95 -15.21 19.08
C ALA A 62 13.58 -14.07 19.91
N GLU A 63 14.87 -13.78 19.72
CA GLU A 63 15.59 -12.71 20.44
C GLU A 63 16.54 -11.95 19.51
N ILE A 64 16.53 -10.61 19.61
CA ILE A 64 17.51 -9.74 18.95
C ILE A 64 18.54 -9.25 19.98
N GLY A 65 19.81 -9.58 19.77
CA GLY A 65 20.93 -9.03 20.51
C GLY A 65 21.49 -7.77 19.83
N VAL A 66 21.66 -6.68 20.58
CA VAL A 66 22.25 -5.41 20.13
C VAL A 66 23.48 -5.10 20.97
N THR A 67 24.63 -4.94 20.32
CA THR A 67 25.90 -4.49 20.90
C THR A 67 26.22 -3.11 20.33
N PRO A 68 25.82 -2.01 20.99
CA PRO A 68 25.90 -0.66 20.40
C PRO A 68 27.33 -0.22 20.02
N ALA A 69 28.34 -0.71 20.74
CA ALA A 69 29.75 -0.45 20.44
C ALA A 69 30.25 -1.14 19.15
N GLY A 70 29.53 -2.15 18.67
CA GLY A 70 29.87 -2.92 17.47
C GLY A 70 29.10 -2.50 16.22
N LEU A 71 28.26 -1.46 16.31
CA LEU A 71 27.52 -0.94 15.15
C LEU A 71 28.46 -0.35 14.10
N ARG A 72 28.06 -0.41 12.83
CA ARG A 72 28.84 0.16 11.74
C ARG A 72 29.05 1.68 11.90
N PRO A 73 30.12 2.25 11.31
CA PRO A 73 30.29 3.69 11.22
C PRO A 73 29.07 4.38 10.60
N GLY A 74 28.67 5.52 11.17
CA GLY A 74 27.51 6.30 10.71
C GLY A 74 26.15 5.83 11.24
N ALA A 75 26.07 4.68 11.92
CA ALA A 75 24.85 4.28 12.63
C ALA A 75 24.66 5.15 13.87
N THR A 76 23.46 5.71 14.03
CA THR A 76 23.11 6.56 15.18
C THR A 76 21.98 5.98 16.02
N ALA A 77 21.21 5.03 15.48
CA ALA A 77 20.19 4.30 16.21
C ALA A 77 19.96 2.87 15.67
N VAL A 78 19.27 2.05 16.45
CA VAL A 78 18.71 0.75 16.07
C VAL A 78 17.22 0.76 16.40
N LEU A 79 16.38 0.48 15.40
CA LEU A 79 14.94 0.31 15.57
C LEU A 79 14.63 -1.17 15.80
N LEU A 80 13.91 -1.48 16.87
CA LEU A 80 13.48 -2.84 17.22
C LEU A 80 12.01 -3.02 16.83
N VAL A 81 11.78 -3.90 15.87
CA VAL A 81 10.53 -4.06 15.14
C VAL A 81 9.94 -5.44 15.39
N VAL A 82 8.61 -5.51 15.46
CA VAL A 82 7.84 -6.75 15.47
C VAL A 82 6.82 -6.73 14.34
N SER A 83 6.47 -7.89 13.80
CA SER A 83 5.32 -8.10 12.91
C SER A 83 4.64 -9.42 13.21
N GLY A 84 3.38 -9.58 12.81
CA GLY A 84 2.73 -10.88 12.89
C GLY A 84 3.38 -11.86 11.89
N GLU A 85 3.57 -13.12 12.27
CA GLU A 85 4.02 -14.16 11.33
C GLU A 85 2.97 -14.42 10.23
N GLU A 86 1.69 -14.24 10.56
CA GLU A 86 0.59 -14.33 9.60
C GLU A 86 0.32 -12.96 8.97
N PRO A 87 0.47 -12.82 7.63
CA PRO A 87 0.20 -11.57 6.94
C PRO A 87 -1.23 -11.06 7.19
N GLY A 88 -1.38 -9.75 7.41
CA GLY A 88 -2.69 -9.12 7.62
C GLY A 88 -3.31 -9.36 9.00
N ARG A 89 -2.74 -10.23 9.84
CA ARG A 89 -3.23 -10.46 11.20
C ARG A 89 -2.77 -9.34 12.13
N ALA A 90 -3.72 -8.66 12.76
CA ALA A 90 -3.43 -7.64 13.77
C ALA A 90 -2.65 -8.25 14.95
N LEU A 91 -1.66 -7.49 15.44
CA LEU A 91 -0.73 -7.94 16.49
C LEU A 91 -1.40 -8.18 17.85
N GLY A 92 -2.48 -7.47 18.16
CA GLY A 92 -3.02 -7.39 19.52
C GLY A 92 -2.02 -6.78 20.52
N ALA A 93 -2.31 -6.82 21.82
CA ALA A 93 -1.43 -6.24 22.83
C ALA A 93 -0.01 -6.84 22.76
N VAL A 94 0.99 -5.99 22.50
CA VAL A 94 2.41 -6.37 22.40
C VAL A 94 3.13 -5.96 23.69
N ARG A 95 3.83 -6.92 24.30
CA ARG A 95 4.74 -6.66 25.42
C ARG A 95 6.18 -6.78 24.94
N ALA A 96 6.83 -5.64 24.76
CA ALA A 96 8.22 -5.53 24.38
C ALA A 96 9.12 -5.46 25.62
N ARG A 97 10.21 -6.24 25.63
CA ARG A 97 11.19 -6.27 26.73
C ARG A 97 12.60 -6.12 26.20
N LEU A 98 13.39 -5.30 26.87
CA LEU A 98 14.81 -5.15 26.65
C LEU A 98 15.56 -5.46 27.96
N THR A 99 16.50 -6.40 27.91
CA THR A 99 17.37 -6.73 29.05
C THR A 99 18.82 -6.43 28.70
N GLY A 100 19.65 -6.19 29.70
CA GLY A 100 21.09 -6.04 29.52
C GLY A 100 21.82 -6.66 30.69
N ASP A 101 23.04 -7.12 30.46
CA ASP A 101 23.87 -7.70 31.53
C ASP A 101 24.12 -6.64 32.61
N ASP A 102 23.77 -6.96 33.86
CA ASP A 102 23.83 -6.06 35.02
C ASP A 102 23.04 -4.74 34.89
N ALA A 103 22.10 -4.65 33.93
CA ALA A 103 21.20 -3.52 33.76
C ALA A 103 19.76 -3.87 34.15
N GLU A 104 19.02 -2.87 34.62
CA GLU A 104 17.61 -3.05 34.94
C GLU A 104 16.79 -3.30 33.66
N ALA A 105 16.06 -4.42 33.63
CA ALA A 105 15.20 -4.76 32.50
C ALA A 105 14.16 -3.66 32.22
N VAL A 106 13.98 -3.34 30.94
CA VAL A 106 13.00 -2.36 30.45
C VAL A 106 11.83 -3.11 29.81
N GLU A 107 10.62 -2.72 30.16
CA GLU A 107 9.38 -3.27 29.59
C GLU A 107 8.53 -2.12 29.02
N PHE A 108 7.90 -2.37 27.88
CA PHE A 108 6.96 -1.47 27.25
C PHE A 108 5.77 -2.28 26.76
N ALA A 109 4.59 -1.99 27.32
CA ALA A 109 3.33 -2.55 26.85
C ALA A 109 2.74 -1.60 25.81
N ILE A 110 2.38 -2.14 24.67
CA ILE A 110 1.94 -1.42 23.49
C ILE A 110 0.60 -2.01 23.10
N GLU A 111 -0.40 -1.16 22.97
CA GLU A 111 -1.69 -1.51 22.38
C GLU A 111 -1.65 -0.95 20.96
N PRO A 112 -1.41 -1.79 19.93
CA PRO A 112 -1.40 -1.34 18.55
C PRO A 112 -2.77 -0.76 18.17
N GLY A 113 -2.75 0.25 17.32
CA GLY A 113 -3.95 0.75 16.64
C GLY A 113 -4.63 -0.34 15.81
N ALA A 114 -5.90 -0.12 15.48
CA ALA A 114 -6.67 -1.07 14.68
C ALA A 114 -5.99 -1.34 13.32
N GLY A 115 -5.85 -2.62 12.99
CA GLY A 115 -5.21 -3.06 11.75
C GLY A 115 -3.68 -2.97 11.72
N GLU A 116 -3.01 -2.54 12.79
CA GLU A 116 -1.55 -2.53 12.86
C GLU A 116 -0.98 -3.96 12.89
N THR A 117 -0.20 -4.29 11.85
CA THR A 117 0.39 -5.62 11.64
C THR A 117 1.92 -5.64 11.79
N ALA A 118 2.55 -4.45 11.87
CA ALA A 118 3.94 -4.28 12.26
C ALA A 118 4.10 -3.09 13.22
N LEU A 119 5.14 -3.12 14.05
CA LEU A 119 5.30 -2.14 15.13
C LEU A 119 6.76 -1.89 15.49
N ILE A 120 7.14 -0.61 15.67
CA ILE A 120 8.42 -0.20 16.23
C ILE A 120 8.27 -0.10 17.75
N CYS A 121 8.86 -1.05 18.48
CA CYS A 121 8.75 -1.11 19.93
C CYS A 121 9.71 -0.13 20.61
N PHE A 122 11.00 -0.23 20.26
CA PHE A 122 12.07 0.55 20.87
C PHE A 122 13.00 1.15 19.83
N GLU A 123 13.54 2.32 20.16
CA GLU A 123 14.67 2.95 19.48
C GLU A 123 15.85 2.96 20.46
N ILE A 124 16.93 2.25 20.13
CA ILE A 124 18.22 2.35 20.84
C ILE A 124 19.04 3.40 20.11
N TYR A 125 19.22 4.58 20.69
CA TYR A 125 19.83 5.72 20.02
C TYR A 125 20.97 6.32 20.82
N ARG A 126 21.91 6.95 20.12
CA ARG A 126 23.05 7.64 20.73
C ARG A 126 22.70 9.09 21.01
N ARG A 127 22.97 9.57 22.24
CA ARG A 127 22.90 10.98 22.60
C ARG A 127 24.22 11.40 23.27
N GLY A 128 25.06 12.09 22.52
CA GLY A 128 26.42 12.41 22.96
C GLY A 128 27.30 11.16 23.02
N ALA A 129 27.91 10.89 24.18
CA ALA A 129 28.72 9.69 24.39
C ALA A 129 27.89 8.45 24.79
N ASP A 130 26.65 8.66 25.25
CA ASP A 130 25.83 7.62 25.85
C ASP A 130 24.78 7.05 24.90
N TRP A 131 24.44 5.77 25.10
CA TRP A 131 23.29 5.13 24.47
C TRP A 131 22.07 5.20 25.37
N LYS A 132 20.92 5.40 24.75
CA LYS A 132 19.62 5.49 25.41
C LYS A 132 18.62 4.61 24.68
N VAL A 133 17.62 4.14 25.40
CA VAL A 133 16.45 3.45 24.85
C VAL A 133 15.27 4.38 24.95
N ARG A 134 14.53 4.55 23.87
CA ARG A 134 13.22 5.22 23.84
C ARG A 134 12.13 4.21 23.53
N ALA A 135 11.05 4.24 24.30
CA ALA A 135 9.80 3.54 23.95
C ALA A 135 9.11 4.30 22.83
N VAL A 136 8.93 3.68 21.66
CA VAL A 136 8.36 4.34 20.48
C VAL A 136 6.87 4.05 20.41
N GLY A 137 6.48 2.81 20.09
CA GLY A 137 5.09 2.39 20.06
C GLY A 137 4.36 2.81 18.79
N GLN A 138 5.09 2.96 17.68
CA GLN A 138 4.53 3.35 16.40
C GLN A 138 4.20 2.09 15.61
N GLY A 139 2.92 1.87 15.31
CA GLY A 139 2.50 0.77 14.46
C GLY A 139 2.24 1.19 13.01
N TYR A 140 2.13 0.16 12.18
CA TYR A 140 2.00 0.26 10.74
C TYR A 140 0.91 -0.72 10.30
N ALA A 141 -0.22 -0.18 9.84
CA ALA A 141 -1.33 -0.98 9.32
C ALA A 141 -0.93 -1.79 8.08
N GLY A 142 -0.13 -1.20 7.19
CA GLY A 142 0.46 -1.88 6.03
C GLY A 142 1.61 -2.84 6.35
N GLY A 143 1.83 -3.16 7.63
CA GLY A 143 2.84 -4.12 8.08
C GLY A 143 4.26 -3.72 7.74
N LEU A 144 5.14 -4.72 7.62
CA LEU A 144 6.53 -4.51 7.24
C LEU A 144 6.66 -3.85 5.86
N ALA A 145 5.73 -4.13 4.93
CA ALA A 145 5.73 -3.52 3.60
C ALA A 145 5.56 -1.99 3.64
N ALA A 146 4.89 -1.44 4.65
CA ALA A 146 4.82 0.01 4.88
C ALA A 146 5.99 0.53 5.74
N LEU A 147 6.40 -0.24 6.75
CA LEU A 147 7.44 0.16 7.69
C LEU A 147 8.82 0.24 7.03
N LEU A 148 9.22 -0.79 6.28
CA LEU A 148 10.57 -0.91 5.72
C LEU A 148 10.92 0.25 4.75
N PRO A 149 10.06 0.63 3.78
CA PRO A 149 10.34 1.78 2.91
C PRO A 149 10.38 3.13 3.64
N ALA A 150 9.55 3.30 4.68
CA ALA A 150 9.56 4.50 5.53
C ALA A 150 10.94 4.71 6.18
N HIS A 151 11.65 3.61 6.46
CA HIS A 151 13.00 3.59 7.03
C HIS A 151 14.10 3.31 6.00
N GLY A 152 13.84 3.56 4.72
CA GLY A 152 14.84 3.57 3.66
C GLY A 152 15.40 2.21 3.27
N VAL A 153 14.69 1.14 3.63
CA VAL A 153 15.00 -0.19 3.12
C VAL A 153 14.51 -0.24 1.68
N GLU A 154 15.47 -0.22 0.76
CA GLU A 154 15.22 -0.61 -0.63
C GLU A 154 15.04 -2.13 -0.64
N VAL A 155 13.92 -2.60 -1.18
CA VAL A 155 13.69 -4.02 -1.38
C VAL A 155 14.55 -4.43 -2.57
N ASP A 156 15.74 -4.96 -2.31
CA ASP A 156 16.68 -5.40 -3.36
C ASP A 156 16.01 -6.45 -4.27
N GLU A 157 16.17 -6.21 -5.57
CA GLU A 157 15.77 -7.06 -6.69
C GLU A 157 16.33 -8.49 -6.53
N PRO A 158 15.58 -9.54 -6.92
CA PRO A 158 16.16 -10.87 -6.99
C PRO A 158 17.30 -10.88 -8.02
N GLN A 159 18.53 -11.09 -7.54
CA GLN A 159 19.66 -11.54 -8.36
C GLN A 159 19.19 -12.75 -9.22
N PRO A 160 19.46 -12.79 -10.54
CA PRO A 160 18.94 -13.85 -11.40
C PRO A 160 19.49 -15.20 -10.96
N ALA A 161 18.70 -15.94 -10.19
CA ALA A 161 18.96 -17.34 -9.89
C ALA A 161 18.66 -18.15 -11.16
N PRO A 162 19.45 -19.19 -11.44
CA PRO A 162 19.31 -19.97 -12.66
C PRO A 162 17.90 -20.55 -12.76
N SER A 163 17.32 -20.46 -13.94
CA SER A 163 16.02 -21.03 -14.32
C SER A 163 15.83 -22.41 -13.68
N ARG A 164 14.99 -22.49 -12.65
CA ARG A 164 14.53 -23.78 -12.16
C ARG A 164 13.57 -24.34 -13.20
N ALA A 165 14.04 -25.38 -13.86
CA ALA A 165 13.23 -26.22 -14.70
C ALA A 165 11.99 -26.71 -13.93
N ASP A 166 10.85 -26.52 -14.60
CA ASP A 166 9.61 -27.27 -14.52
C ASP A 166 9.61 -28.48 -13.58
N THR A 167 8.88 -28.36 -12.47
CA THR A 167 8.22 -29.51 -11.83
C THR A 167 6.81 -29.04 -11.47
N GLY A 168 5.84 -29.46 -12.28
CA GLY A 168 4.44 -29.16 -12.06
C GLY A 168 3.93 -29.69 -10.73
N ASP A 169 3.09 -28.90 -10.08
CA ASP A 169 2.03 -29.40 -9.22
C ASP A 169 0.83 -28.43 -9.21
N GLY A 170 -0.35 -29.05 -9.15
CA GLY A 170 -1.73 -28.56 -9.10
C GLY A 170 -2.00 -27.09 -8.84
N GLY A 171 -2.84 -26.52 -9.71
CA GLY A 171 -3.48 -25.22 -9.50
C GLY A 171 -4.08 -25.10 -8.10
N ARG A 172 -3.56 -24.14 -7.32
CA ARG A 172 -4.23 -23.64 -6.13
C ARG A 172 -5.52 -22.94 -6.56
N THR A 173 -6.64 -23.60 -6.31
CA THR A 173 -7.97 -23.00 -6.22
C THR A 173 -7.87 -21.70 -5.41
N VAL A 174 -8.43 -20.62 -5.94
CA VAL A 174 -8.59 -19.36 -5.18
C VAL A 174 -9.48 -19.68 -3.97
N GLU A 175 -8.89 -19.80 -2.79
CA GLU A 175 -9.65 -19.91 -1.54
C GLU A 175 -10.33 -18.56 -1.27
N VAL A 176 -11.61 -18.63 -0.87
CA VAL A 176 -12.47 -17.47 -0.59
C VAL A 176 -11.83 -16.65 0.54
N GLY A 177 -11.23 -15.51 0.22
CA GLY A 177 -10.52 -14.64 1.17
C GLY A 177 -9.10 -14.22 0.79
N TYR A 178 -8.52 -14.77 -0.29
CA TYR A 178 -7.15 -14.45 -0.75
C TYR A 178 -7.13 -13.87 -2.18
N GLY A 179 -8.24 -13.31 -2.64
CA GLY A 179 -8.38 -12.81 -4.00
C GLY A 179 -7.51 -11.58 -4.25
N LEU A 180 -7.50 -10.64 -3.30
CA LEU A 180 -6.68 -9.44 -3.36
C LEU A 180 -5.20 -9.79 -3.27
N GLU A 181 -4.81 -10.68 -2.36
CA GLU A 181 -3.43 -11.12 -2.20
C GLU A 181 -2.89 -11.74 -3.50
N ARG A 182 -3.67 -12.62 -4.14
CA ARG A 182 -3.29 -13.21 -5.43
C ARG A 182 -3.09 -12.16 -6.53
N LEU A 183 -3.98 -11.17 -6.60
CA LEU A 183 -3.85 -10.08 -7.57
C LEU A 183 -2.63 -9.20 -7.29
N TRP A 184 -2.30 -8.99 -6.02
CA TRP A 184 -1.11 -8.25 -5.61
C TRP A 184 0.18 -8.98 -5.96
N MET A 185 0.26 -10.31 -5.77
CA MET A 185 1.41 -11.10 -6.21
C MET A 185 1.62 -11.00 -7.73
N ILE A 186 0.55 -11.10 -8.52
CA ILE A 186 0.62 -10.94 -9.98
C ILE A 186 1.09 -9.52 -10.35
N PHE A 187 0.60 -8.49 -9.64
CA PHE A 187 1.03 -7.12 -9.86
C PHE A 187 2.52 -6.92 -9.52
N GLU A 188 3.00 -7.50 -8.42
CA GLU A 188 4.41 -7.48 -8.04
C GLU A 188 5.31 -8.10 -9.12
N ASP A 189 4.95 -9.28 -9.62
CA ASP A 189 5.71 -9.95 -10.68
C ASP A 189 5.74 -9.13 -11.98
N ALA A 190 4.61 -8.50 -12.33
CA ALA A 190 4.54 -7.59 -13.46
C ALA A 190 5.41 -6.34 -13.27
N ALA A 191 5.41 -5.76 -12.06
CA ALA A 191 6.25 -4.62 -11.71
C ALA A 191 7.74 -4.95 -11.83
N ARG A 192 8.16 -6.10 -11.29
CA ARG A 192 9.55 -6.58 -11.39
C ARG A 192 9.97 -6.83 -12.84
N SER A 193 9.12 -7.49 -13.63
CA SER A 193 9.43 -7.74 -15.05
C SER A 193 9.51 -6.42 -15.86
N ALA A 194 8.61 -5.47 -15.59
CA ALA A 194 8.64 -4.15 -16.21
C ALA A 194 9.90 -3.34 -15.82
N ALA A 195 10.28 -3.35 -14.54
CA ALA A 195 11.47 -2.68 -14.06
C ALA A 195 12.75 -3.28 -14.66
N ALA A 196 12.84 -4.61 -14.75
CA ALA A 196 13.96 -5.30 -15.39
C ALA A 196 14.13 -4.88 -16.87
N LEU A 197 13.03 -4.73 -17.61
CA LEU A 197 13.07 -4.22 -18.98
C LEU A 197 13.61 -2.78 -19.05
N VAL A 198 13.13 -1.90 -18.16
CA VAL A 198 13.59 -0.50 -18.11
C VAL A 198 15.07 -0.44 -17.76
N ALA A 199 15.50 -1.15 -16.71
CA ALA A 199 16.90 -1.22 -16.29
C ALA A 199 17.81 -1.76 -17.41
N ALA A 200 17.37 -2.79 -18.14
CA ALA A 200 18.12 -3.34 -19.27
C ALA A 200 18.28 -2.32 -20.42
N ARG A 201 17.23 -1.55 -20.73
CA ARG A 201 17.28 -0.47 -21.73
C ARG A 201 18.25 0.63 -21.31
N ASP A 202 18.18 1.08 -20.06
CA ASP A 202 19.08 2.11 -19.52
C ASP A 202 20.54 1.66 -19.51
N TYR A 203 20.79 0.40 -19.11
CA TYR A 203 22.12 -0.19 -19.16
C TYR A 203 22.66 -0.27 -20.60
N ALA A 204 21.85 -0.73 -21.55
CA ALA A 204 22.24 -0.83 -22.96
C ALA A 204 22.55 0.55 -23.54
N ALA A 205 21.74 1.57 -23.23
CA ALA A 205 21.95 2.95 -23.67
C ALA A 205 23.23 3.55 -23.07
N LYS A 206 23.46 3.39 -21.77
CA LYS A 206 24.68 3.86 -21.10
C LYS A 206 25.93 3.19 -21.68
N ARG A 207 25.88 1.88 -21.87
CA ARG A 207 26.98 1.12 -22.46
C ARG A 207 27.28 1.57 -23.88
N LEU A 208 26.25 1.85 -24.69
CA LEU A 208 26.42 2.39 -26.03
C LEU A 208 27.12 3.75 -25.99
N ASP A 209 26.71 4.66 -25.10
CA ASP A 209 27.34 5.98 -24.95
C ASP A 209 28.83 5.89 -24.58
N ASP A 210 29.18 5.01 -23.65
CA ASP A 210 30.57 4.75 -23.24
C ASP A 210 31.40 4.20 -24.43
N GLU A 211 30.86 3.22 -25.16
CA GLU A 211 31.54 2.61 -26.31
C GLU A 211 31.69 3.58 -27.49
N LEU A 212 30.69 4.43 -27.74
CA LEU A 212 30.75 5.49 -28.77
C LEU A 212 31.78 6.56 -28.40
N SER A 213 31.79 7.01 -27.14
CA SER A 213 32.75 7.97 -26.62
C SER A 213 34.19 7.45 -26.73
N ALA A 214 34.41 6.18 -26.38
CA ALA A 214 35.71 5.54 -26.53
C ALA A 214 36.16 5.48 -28.00
N ALA A 215 35.26 5.17 -28.94
CA ALA A 215 35.57 5.07 -30.37
C ALA A 215 36.00 6.39 -31.03
N VAL A 216 35.63 7.54 -30.45
CA VAL A 216 35.98 8.89 -30.97
C VAL A 216 36.99 9.64 -30.10
N SER A 217 37.47 9.03 -29.02
CA SER A 217 38.35 9.64 -28.02
C SER A 217 39.73 10.02 -28.57
N ASP A 218 40.27 9.24 -29.52
CA ASP A 218 41.54 9.53 -30.19
C ASP A 218 41.33 10.26 -31.53
N PRO A 219 41.75 11.54 -31.64
CA PRO A 219 41.59 12.34 -32.85
C PRO A 219 42.26 11.77 -34.11
N ALA A 220 43.31 10.96 -33.95
CA ALA A 220 44.07 10.40 -35.08
C ALA A 220 43.31 9.25 -35.77
N VAL A 221 42.47 8.52 -35.02
CA VAL A 221 41.81 7.30 -35.49
C VAL A 221 40.29 7.43 -35.63
N ARG A 222 39.67 8.51 -35.12
CA ARG A 222 38.20 8.71 -35.10
C ARG A 222 37.49 8.59 -36.46
N ASN A 223 38.16 8.89 -37.56
CA ASN A 223 37.60 8.86 -38.92
C ASN A 223 38.03 7.63 -39.74
N THR A 224 38.59 6.61 -39.07
CA THR A 224 39.04 5.39 -39.75
C THR A 224 37.88 4.40 -39.94
N PRO A 225 37.97 3.48 -40.92
CA PRO A 225 37.04 2.36 -41.05
C PRO A 225 36.92 1.54 -39.75
N ALA A 226 38.02 1.33 -39.03
CA ALA A 226 38.01 0.62 -37.76
C ALA A 226 37.15 1.31 -36.69
N ALA A 227 37.19 2.65 -36.61
CA ALA A 227 36.31 3.41 -35.71
C ALA A 227 34.83 3.40 -36.17
N ALA A 228 34.56 3.26 -37.47
CA ALA A 228 33.20 3.05 -37.97
C ALA A 228 32.68 1.64 -37.61
N ASP A 229 33.50 0.60 -37.81
CA ASP A 229 33.16 -0.78 -37.49
C ASP A 229 32.92 -0.97 -35.98
N ALA A 230 33.74 -0.32 -35.13
CA ALA A 230 33.58 -0.34 -33.68
C ALA A 230 32.25 0.25 -33.23
N ARG A 231 31.85 1.40 -33.79
CA ARG A 231 30.55 2.04 -33.51
C ARG A 231 29.38 1.17 -33.97
N GLN A 232 29.48 0.57 -35.15
CA GLN A 232 28.44 -0.34 -35.65
C GLN A 232 28.33 -1.60 -34.78
N ALA A 233 29.45 -2.13 -34.30
CA ALA A 233 29.45 -3.26 -33.38
C ALA A 233 28.87 -2.91 -32.01
N ALA A 234 29.12 -1.70 -31.50
CA ALA A 234 28.52 -1.19 -30.27
C ALA A 234 26.99 -1.08 -30.42
N GLN A 235 26.52 -0.52 -31.53
CA GLN A 235 25.09 -0.44 -31.83
C GLN A 235 24.44 -1.82 -31.87
N ARG A 236 25.03 -2.80 -32.58
CA ARG A 236 24.50 -4.17 -32.63
C ARG A 236 24.38 -4.80 -31.25
N ARG A 237 25.38 -4.62 -30.37
CA ARG A 237 25.30 -5.12 -28.99
C ARG A 237 24.19 -4.46 -28.19
N CYS A 238 23.99 -3.15 -28.35
CA CYS A 238 22.89 -2.43 -27.73
C CYS A 238 21.54 -2.99 -28.19
N ASP A 239 21.37 -3.13 -29.51
CA ASP A 239 20.14 -3.67 -30.11
C ASP A 239 19.86 -5.12 -29.66
N GLU A 240 20.89 -5.97 -29.60
CA GLU A 240 20.78 -7.36 -29.13
C GLU A 240 20.37 -7.45 -27.65
N LEU A 241 20.93 -6.59 -26.78
CA LEU A 241 20.57 -6.53 -25.36
C LEU A 241 19.12 -6.08 -25.15
N ILE A 242 18.70 -5.03 -25.85
CA ILE A 242 17.31 -4.53 -25.79
C ILE A 242 16.35 -5.60 -26.31
N ALA A 243 16.66 -6.24 -27.44
CA ALA A 243 15.80 -7.27 -28.02
C ALA A 243 15.65 -8.50 -27.11
N ALA A 244 16.71 -8.90 -26.40
CA ALA A 244 16.64 -9.98 -25.42
C ALA A 244 15.74 -9.61 -24.23
N ALA A 245 15.93 -8.43 -23.64
CA ALA A 245 15.11 -7.97 -22.53
C ALA A 245 13.62 -7.83 -22.91
N GLU A 246 13.33 -7.33 -24.12
CA GLU A 246 11.96 -7.24 -24.64
C GLU A 246 11.32 -8.61 -24.88
N ALA A 247 12.10 -9.60 -25.32
CA ALA A 247 11.60 -10.95 -25.52
C ALA A 247 11.27 -11.65 -24.18
N ASP A 248 12.09 -11.44 -23.15
CA ASP A 248 11.85 -11.99 -21.82
C ASP A 248 10.64 -11.31 -21.16
N HIS A 249 10.58 -9.97 -21.14
CA HIS A 249 9.42 -9.25 -20.61
C HIS A 249 8.10 -9.63 -21.30
N ARG A 250 8.13 -9.86 -22.61
CA ARG A 250 6.95 -10.30 -23.36
C ARG A 250 6.49 -11.69 -22.93
N ARG A 251 7.43 -12.61 -22.70
CA ARG A 251 7.13 -13.97 -22.25
C ARG A 251 6.49 -13.97 -20.86
N ASP A 252 7.05 -13.19 -19.95
CA ASP A 252 6.51 -13.01 -18.60
C ASP A 252 5.11 -12.40 -18.68
N SER A 253 4.93 -11.34 -19.46
CA SER A 253 3.64 -10.69 -19.68
C SER A 253 2.59 -11.66 -20.24
N GLU A 254 2.96 -12.50 -21.21
CA GLU A 254 2.08 -13.53 -21.76
C GLU A 254 1.69 -14.59 -20.74
N GLN A 255 2.59 -14.95 -19.82
CA GLN A 255 2.28 -15.83 -18.71
C GLN A 255 1.29 -15.17 -17.74
N LEU A 256 1.58 -13.96 -17.28
CA LEU A 256 0.74 -13.23 -16.34
C LEU A 256 -0.67 -12.97 -16.92
N MET A 257 -0.79 -12.68 -18.23
CA MET A 257 -2.09 -12.56 -18.89
C MET A 257 -2.91 -13.86 -18.82
N ARG A 258 -2.27 -15.04 -18.94
CA ARG A 258 -2.95 -16.33 -18.79
C ARG A 258 -3.38 -16.57 -17.34
N GLU A 259 -2.52 -16.22 -16.38
CA GLU A 259 -2.82 -16.35 -14.95
C GLU A 259 -3.98 -15.44 -14.52
N LEU A 260 -4.01 -14.20 -15.01
CA LEU A 260 -5.11 -13.27 -14.80
C LEU A 260 -6.42 -13.78 -15.39
N ALA A 261 -6.39 -14.28 -16.62
CA ALA A 261 -7.58 -14.84 -17.27
C ALA A 261 -8.13 -16.07 -16.52
N ASP A 262 -7.24 -16.89 -15.94
CA ASP A 262 -7.65 -18.00 -15.08
C ASP A 262 -8.23 -17.53 -13.74
N ALA A 263 -7.55 -16.59 -13.09
CA ALA A 263 -7.97 -16.01 -11.82
C ALA A 263 -9.34 -15.31 -11.92
N ASP A 264 -9.59 -14.57 -13.00
CA ASP A 264 -10.84 -13.81 -13.22
C ASP A 264 -12.10 -14.67 -13.14
N ARG A 265 -12.00 -15.95 -13.50
CA ARG A 265 -13.10 -16.92 -13.45
C ARG A 265 -13.45 -17.38 -12.03
N HIS A 266 -12.58 -17.12 -11.07
CA HIS A 266 -12.68 -17.62 -9.69
C HIS A 266 -12.68 -16.50 -8.65
N LEU A 267 -12.28 -15.29 -9.02
CA LEU A 267 -12.34 -14.12 -8.15
C LEU A 267 -13.79 -13.82 -7.72
N PRO A 268 -13.99 -13.31 -6.49
CA PRO A 268 -15.29 -12.81 -6.07
C PRO A 268 -15.70 -11.61 -6.95
N PRO A 269 -17.01 -11.33 -7.09
CA PRO A 269 -17.50 -10.27 -7.99
C PRO A 269 -16.83 -8.91 -7.77
N ALA A 270 -16.61 -8.51 -6.52
CA ALA A 270 -15.95 -7.25 -6.17
C ALA A 270 -14.53 -7.11 -6.75
N LEU A 271 -13.81 -8.21 -7.05
CA LEU A 271 -12.47 -8.20 -7.63
C LEU A 271 -12.44 -8.58 -9.13
N ALA A 272 -13.43 -9.34 -9.60
CA ALA A 272 -13.47 -9.91 -10.94
C ALA A 272 -13.88 -8.88 -12.02
N SER A 273 -13.39 -9.01 -13.25
CA SER A 273 -13.82 -8.18 -14.37
C SER A 273 -15.36 -8.19 -14.54
N TRP A 274 -15.94 -7.14 -15.14
CA TRP A 274 -17.39 -7.11 -15.37
C TRP A 274 -17.89 -8.30 -16.18
N ASN A 275 -17.07 -8.84 -17.08
CA ASN A 275 -17.41 -9.96 -17.95
C ASN A 275 -17.15 -11.32 -17.31
N SER A 276 -16.65 -11.36 -16.08
CA SER A 276 -16.47 -12.59 -15.33
C SER A 276 -17.81 -13.28 -15.06
N PRO A 277 -17.90 -14.62 -15.19
CA PRO A 277 -19.08 -15.37 -14.78
C PRO A 277 -19.36 -15.27 -13.27
N SER A 278 -18.42 -14.76 -12.46
CA SER A 278 -18.61 -14.58 -11.02
C SER A 278 -19.82 -13.70 -10.68
N TRP A 279 -20.18 -12.74 -11.54
CA TRP A 279 -21.35 -11.88 -11.37
C TRP A 279 -22.70 -12.61 -11.51
N GLU A 280 -22.71 -13.84 -12.03
CA GLU A 280 -23.90 -14.69 -12.18
C GLU A 280 -23.97 -15.80 -11.11
N ARG A 281 -22.92 -15.93 -10.30
CA ARG A 281 -22.82 -16.93 -9.24
C ARG A 281 -23.38 -16.39 -7.91
N PRO A 282 -23.65 -17.26 -6.93
CA PRO A 282 -23.99 -16.81 -5.59
C PRO A 282 -22.96 -15.79 -5.05
N PRO A 283 -23.41 -14.69 -4.41
CA PRO A 283 -22.52 -13.69 -3.86
C PRO A 283 -21.51 -14.33 -2.88
N ALA A 284 -20.25 -13.91 -3.00
CA ALA A 284 -19.17 -14.35 -2.11
C ALA A 284 -18.44 -13.12 -1.56
N PRO A 285 -18.02 -13.14 -0.29
CA PRO A 285 -17.25 -12.05 0.30
C PRO A 285 -15.89 -11.91 -0.41
N ALA A 286 -15.40 -10.68 -0.44
CA ALA A 286 -14.12 -10.28 -0.99
C ALA A 286 -13.30 -9.51 0.05
N ASP A 287 -11.99 -9.73 0.01
CA ASP A 287 -10.96 -9.02 0.77
C ASP A 287 -10.59 -7.65 0.16
N GLY A 288 -11.15 -7.32 -1.01
CA GLY A 288 -10.91 -6.06 -1.69
C GLY A 288 -11.92 -5.74 -2.78
N ILE A 289 -11.72 -4.59 -3.42
CA ILE A 289 -12.43 -4.16 -4.62
C ILE A 289 -11.46 -3.81 -5.74
N ARG A 290 -11.88 -4.08 -6.98
CA ARG A 290 -11.20 -3.60 -8.19
C ARG A 290 -11.65 -2.18 -8.51
N LEU A 291 -10.68 -1.32 -8.82
CA LEU A 291 -10.86 0.08 -9.19
C LEU A 291 -10.67 0.34 -10.69
N GLY A 292 -9.92 -0.52 -11.38
CA GLY A 292 -9.55 -0.32 -12.78
C GLY A 292 -8.45 -1.27 -13.23
N GLU A 293 -7.71 -0.88 -14.26
CA GLU A 293 -6.56 -1.60 -14.79
C GLU A 293 -5.34 -0.69 -14.92
N LEU A 294 -4.19 -1.21 -14.48
CA LEU A 294 -2.88 -0.62 -14.72
C LEU A 294 -2.30 -1.14 -16.01
N TYR A 295 -1.68 -0.25 -16.79
CA TYR A 295 -1.01 -0.59 -18.04
C TYR A 295 0.15 0.35 -18.31
N ALA A 296 1.06 -0.04 -19.20
CA ALA A 296 2.18 0.79 -19.63
C ALA A 296 2.31 0.67 -21.16
N PRO A 297 1.91 1.70 -21.93
CA PRO A 297 1.90 1.64 -23.41
C PRO A 297 3.24 1.19 -24.00
N ASP A 298 4.33 1.62 -23.39
CA ASP A 298 5.71 1.42 -23.87
C ASP A 298 6.30 0.05 -23.48
N ARG A 299 5.54 -0.75 -22.72
CA ARG A 299 5.95 -2.04 -22.14
C ARG A 299 5.09 -3.22 -22.60
N GLY A 300 4.10 -2.98 -23.45
CA GLY A 300 3.34 -4.03 -24.13
C GLY A 300 1.86 -4.06 -23.76
N ALA A 301 1.23 -5.23 -23.92
CA ALA A 301 -0.23 -5.39 -23.86
C ALA A 301 -0.78 -5.82 -22.48
N LEU A 302 0.08 -6.09 -21.49
CA LEU A 302 -0.34 -6.53 -20.17
C LEU A 302 -1.20 -5.45 -19.49
N ARG A 303 -2.36 -5.85 -18.98
CA ARG A 303 -3.25 -5.03 -18.15
C ARG A 303 -3.47 -5.73 -16.82
N ILE A 304 -3.26 -5.01 -15.71
CA ILE A 304 -3.24 -5.58 -14.36
C ILE A 304 -4.40 -4.98 -13.56
N PRO A 305 -5.29 -5.78 -12.95
CA PRO A 305 -6.36 -5.24 -12.12
C PRO A 305 -5.81 -4.42 -10.94
N TYR A 306 -6.16 -3.14 -10.86
CA TYR A 306 -5.83 -2.31 -9.70
C TYR A 306 -6.85 -2.52 -8.59
N CYS A 307 -6.42 -3.10 -7.48
CA CYS A 307 -7.33 -3.49 -6.40
C CYS A 307 -6.87 -2.95 -5.05
N VAL A 308 -7.82 -2.60 -4.19
CA VAL A 308 -7.60 -2.06 -2.84
C VAL A 308 -8.40 -2.84 -1.80
N PRO A 309 -7.94 -2.90 -0.54
CA PRO A 309 -8.65 -3.61 0.52
C PRO A 309 -9.98 -2.94 0.87
N VAL A 310 -10.90 -3.74 1.39
CA VAL A 310 -12.17 -3.29 1.98
C VAL A 310 -12.34 -3.82 3.41
N PRO A 311 -12.88 -3.02 4.36
CA PRO A 311 -13.21 -1.60 4.23
C PRO A 311 -12.01 -0.74 3.83
N LEU A 312 -12.27 0.36 3.12
CA LEU A 312 -11.21 1.21 2.59
C LEU A 312 -10.32 1.74 3.73
N THR A 313 -9.03 1.38 3.73
CA THR A 313 -8.05 1.80 4.75
C THR A 313 -7.55 3.23 4.55
N ARG A 314 -7.73 3.77 3.35
CA ARG A 314 -7.49 5.18 3.00
C ARG A 314 -8.69 5.69 2.21
N PRO A 315 -9.08 6.96 2.35
CA PRO A 315 -10.07 7.56 1.46
C PRO A 315 -9.64 7.39 0.01
N LEU A 316 -10.59 7.12 -0.88
CA LEU A 316 -10.35 7.23 -2.32
C LEU A 316 -10.67 8.67 -2.74
N TRP A 317 -9.76 9.30 -3.47
CA TRP A 317 -9.97 10.63 -4.04
C TRP A 317 -10.05 10.51 -5.55
N ILE A 318 -11.22 10.77 -6.13
CA ILE A 318 -11.39 10.77 -7.58
C ILE A 318 -11.03 12.17 -8.10
N ASP A 319 -9.87 12.28 -8.73
CA ASP A 319 -9.36 13.58 -9.20
C ASP A 319 -10.16 14.02 -10.43
N THR A 320 -11.03 15.00 -10.26
CA THR A 320 -11.83 15.56 -11.35
C THR A 320 -12.22 17.01 -11.09
N GLU A 321 -12.20 17.80 -12.15
CA GLU A 321 -12.73 19.17 -12.15
C GLU A 321 -14.26 19.19 -12.31
N VAL A 322 -14.86 18.07 -12.72
CA VAL A 322 -16.30 17.97 -13.06
C VAL A 322 -16.88 16.67 -12.51
N SER A 323 -17.63 16.75 -11.41
CA SER A 323 -18.27 15.58 -10.77
C SER A 323 -19.18 14.79 -11.71
N ALA A 324 -19.89 15.47 -12.63
CA ALA A 324 -20.73 14.80 -13.61
C ALA A 324 -19.95 13.89 -14.59
N ALA A 325 -18.67 14.15 -14.82
CA ALA A 325 -17.83 13.35 -15.71
C ALA A 325 -17.49 11.97 -15.14
N VAL A 326 -17.51 11.84 -13.80
CA VAL A 326 -17.09 10.63 -13.09
C VAL A 326 -18.26 9.79 -12.58
N VAL A 327 -19.50 10.12 -12.95
CA VAL A 327 -20.69 9.33 -12.59
C VAL A 327 -20.53 7.83 -12.91
N PRO A 328 -20.00 7.42 -14.08
CA PRO A 328 -19.79 6.00 -14.35
C PRO A 328 -18.71 5.35 -13.46
N VAL A 329 -17.67 6.10 -13.08
CA VAL A 329 -16.60 5.64 -12.17
C VAL A 329 -17.17 5.42 -10.77
N ILE A 330 -17.90 6.41 -10.24
CA ILE A 330 -18.56 6.30 -8.92
C ILE A 330 -19.58 5.17 -8.92
N GLY A 331 -20.34 5.00 -10.00
CA GLY A 331 -21.26 3.87 -10.15
C GLY A 331 -20.54 2.52 -10.10
N ALA A 332 -19.41 2.36 -10.79
CA ALA A 332 -18.60 1.16 -10.72
C ALA A 332 -18.08 0.90 -9.30
N LEU A 333 -17.52 1.93 -8.67
CA LEU A 333 -16.99 1.86 -7.32
C LEU A 333 -18.05 1.43 -6.30
N LEU A 334 -19.24 2.05 -6.35
CA LEU A 334 -20.34 1.70 -5.45
C LEU A 334 -20.85 0.28 -5.70
N ALA A 335 -21.00 -0.15 -6.96
CA ALA A 335 -21.37 -1.53 -7.27
C ALA A 335 -20.35 -2.54 -6.70
N ARG A 336 -19.06 -2.22 -6.73
CA ARG A 336 -17.99 -3.06 -6.18
C ARG A 336 -18.03 -3.11 -4.66
N LEU A 337 -18.22 -1.96 -4.00
CA LEU A 337 -18.38 -1.88 -2.54
C LEU A 337 -19.62 -2.64 -2.05
N LEU A 338 -20.73 -2.56 -2.77
CA LEU A 338 -21.95 -3.33 -2.48
C LEU A 338 -21.74 -4.84 -2.62
N ALA A 339 -20.91 -5.26 -3.58
CA ALA A 339 -20.61 -6.67 -3.82
C ALA A 339 -19.49 -7.22 -2.91
N ALA A 340 -18.80 -6.37 -2.14
CA ALA A 340 -17.62 -6.75 -1.37
C ALA A 340 -17.96 -7.69 -0.20
N ASP A 341 -19.06 -7.45 0.51
CA ASP A 341 -19.49 -8.29 1.62
C ASP A 341 -21.00 -8.51 1.56
N PRO A 342 -21.48 -9.61 0.95
CA PRO A 342 -22.90 -9.87 0.81
C PRO A 342 -23.59 -10.21 2.15
N HIS A 343 -22.83 -10.49 3.21
CA HIS A 343 -23.38 -10.78 4.53
C HIS A 343 -23.57 -9.51 5.36
N ARG A 344 -22.97 -8.40 4.93
CA ARG A 344 -22.97 -7.14 5.66
C ARG A 344 -23.72 -6.09 4.87
N ARG A 345 -24.77 -5.54 5.46
CA ARG A 345 -25.57 -4.51 4.79
C ARG A 345 -24.72 -3.27 4.56
N THR A 346 -24.61 -2.83 3.31
CA THR A 346 -23.97 -1.56 2.98
C THR A 346 -24.97 -0.41 3.07
N ARG A 347 -24.52 0.71 3.64
CA ARG A 347 -25.24 1.98 3.69
C ARG A 347 -24.42 3.08 3.03
N VAL A 348 -25.04 3.85 2.15
CA VAL A 348 -24.38 4.92 1.39
C VAL A 348 -24.93 6.27 1.81
N ASP A 349 -24.08 7.08 2.43
CA ASP A 349 -24.34 8.49 2.74
C ASP A 349 -23.73 9.35 1.63
N VAL A 350 -24.49 10.34 1.17
CA VAL A 350 -24.15 11.10 -0.04
C VAL A 350 -24.27 12.58 0.23
N ILE A 351 -23.19 13.30 -0.04
CA ILE A 351 -23.16 14.75 -0.16
C ILE A 351 -22.93 15.06 -1.64
N ASP A 352 -23.92 15.68 -2.28
CA ASP A 352 -23.94 16.01 -3.72
C ASP A 352 -24.62 17.36 -3.90
N LEU A 353 -23.84 18.44 -3.76
CA LEU A 353 -24.36 19.81 -3.83
C LEU A 353 -24.76 20.21 -5.26
N THR A 354 -24.11 19.64 -6.28
CA THR A 354 -24.40 19.93 -7.69
C THR A 354 -25.52 19.07 -8.26
N GLY A 355 -25.89 17.98 -7.58
CA GLY A 355 -26.87 17.00 -8.06
C GLY A 355 -26.32 16.12 -9.19
N ALA A 356 -24.99 16.08 -9.36
CA ALA A 356 -24.32 15.35 -10.43
C ALA A 356 -24.65 13.86 -10.43
N PHE A 357 -24.90 13.28 -9.25
CA PHE A 357 -25.14 11.85 -9.07
C PHE A 357 -26.62 11.48 -9.04
N THR A 358 -27.56 12.43 -9.16
CA THR A 358 -29.02 12.19 -9.04
C THR A 358 -29.50 10.98 -9.84
N GLY A 359 -29.05 10.81 -11.08
CA GLY A 359 -29.42 9.66 -11.92
C GLY A 359 -28.87 8.32 -11.43
N LEU A 360 -27.69 8.32 -10.81
CA LEU A 360 -27.04 7.15 -10.22
C LEU A 360 -27.69 6.75 -8.89
N LEU A 361 -28.23 7.71 -8.13
CA LEU A 361 -28.79 7.45 -6.80
C LEU A 361 -30.15 6.74 -6.84
N ALA A 362 -30.91 6.85 -7.94
CA ALA A 362 -32.19 6.19 -8.09
C ALA A 362 -32.14 4.66 -7.89
N PRO A 363 -31.25 3.88 -8.56
CA PRO A 363 -31.10 2.45 -8.29
C PRO A 363 -30.53 2.12 -6.91
N LEU A 364 -29.84 3.07 -6.26
CA LEU A 364 -29.24 2.92 -4.93
C LEU A 364 -30.20 3.22 -3.77
N ALA A 365 -31.43 3.66 -4.05
CA ALA A 365 -32.40 4.04 -3.02
C ALA A 365 -32.54 3.04 -1.84
N PRO A 366 -32.50 1.70 -2.03
CA PRO A 366 -32.58 0.74 -0.91
C PRO A 366 -31.41 0.77 0.07
N VAL A 367 -30.25 1.26 -0.37
CA VAL A 367 -29.00 1.29 0.41
C VAL A 367 -28.61 2.69 0.87
N LEU A 368 -29.36 3.74 0.54
CA LEU A 368 -29.05 5.10 1.01
C LEU A 368 -29.28 5.24 2.52
N ASP A 369 -28.36 5.91 3.24
CA ASP A 369 -28.48 6.25 4.67
C ASP A 369 -29.25 7.57 4.90
N GLY A 370 -30.33 7.76 4.14
CA GLY A 370 -31.15 8.97 4.14
C GLY A 370 -31.13 9.72 2.80
N PRO A 371 -31.82 10.88 2.72
CA PRO A 371 -31.79 11.71 1.52
C PRO A 371 -30.39 12.28 1.27
N PRO A 372 -29.93 12.36 0.01
CA PRO A 372 -28.67 13.01 -0.34
C PRO A 372 -28.65 14.47 0.14
N ILE A 373 -27.50 14.91 0.62
CA ILE A 373 -27.30 16.30 1.03
C ILE A 373 -27.03 17.14 -0.21
N THR A 374 -27.99 18.00 -0.55
CA THR A 374 -27.91 18.94 -1.68
C THR A 374 -27.79 20.40 -1.21
N ASP A 375 -27.65 20.63 0.10
CA ASP A 375 -27.47 21.96 0.68
C ASP A 375 -26.29 21.97 1.67
N HIS A 376 -25.42 22.96 1.51
CA HIS A 376 -24.22 23.15 2.32
C HIS A 376 -24.51 23.27 3.83
N GLY A 377 -25.69 23.77 4.22
CA GLY A 377 -26.09 23.91 5.63
C GLY A 377 -26.25 22.58 6.36
N ALA A 378 -26.50 21.48 5.64
CA ALA A 378 -26.72 20.16 6.21
C ALA A 378 -25.44 19.31 6.35
N ILE A 379 -24.34 19.70 5.69
CA ILE A 379 -23.08 18.94 5.66
C ILE A 379 -22.53 18.72 7.09
N SER A 380 -22.35 19.81 7.85
CA SER A 380 -21.69 19.75 9.15
C SER A 380 -22.42 18.84 10.13
N ALA A 381 -23.76 18.87 10.14
CA ALA A 381 -24.56 18.04 11.03
C ALA A 381 -24.40 16.54 10.69
N ARG A 382 -24.33 16.21 9.40
CA ARG A 382 -24.16 14.81 8.95
C ARG A 382 -22.80 14.26 9.31
N LEU A 383 -21.74 14.99 8.98
CA LEU A 383 -20.36 14.59 9.31
C LEU A 383 -20.16 14.48 10.82
N GLN A 384 -20.77 15.39 11.60
CA GLN A 384 -20.72 15.34 13.06
C GLN A 384 -21.34 14.06 13.61
N ALA A 385 -22.47 13.61 13.08
CA ALA A 385 -23.10 12.36 13.51
C ALA A 385 -22.21 11.13 13.25
N LEU A 386 -21.47 11.11 12.12
CA LEU A 386 -20.50 10.05 11.84
C LEU A 386 -19.31 10.11 12.82
N VAL A 387 -18.82 11.30 13.13
CA VAL A 387 -17.73 11.50 14.10
C VAL A 387 -18.13 11.02 15.49
N GLU A 388 -19.33 11.38 15.95
CA GLU A 388 -19.86 10.94 17.24
C GLU A 388 -20.02 9.42 17.31
N ALA A 389 -20.47 8.78 16.21
CA ALA A 389 -20.55 7.33 16.12
C ALA A 389 -19.15 6.67 16.21
N ALA A 390 -18.15 7.23 15.54
CA ALA A 390 -16.78 6.74 15.60
C ALA A 390 -16.16 6.93 17.00
N GLU A 391 -16.41 8.06 17.64
CA GLU A 391 -15.97 8.32 19.03
C GLU A 391 -16.60 7.34 20.03
N LEU A 392 -17.90 7.06 19.89
CA LEU A 392 -18.57 6.09 20.74
C LEU A 392 -18.01 4.67 20.54
N ALA A 393 -17.73 4.28 19.29
CA ALA A 393 -17.10 3.01 18.97
C ALA A 393 -15.67 2.91 19.53
N GLU A 394 -14.92 4.00 19.47
CA GLU A 394 -13.57 4.12 20.06
C GLU A 394 -13.61 3.94 21.59
N MET A 395 -14.57 4.57 22.28
CA MET A 395 -14.75 4.37 23.73
C MET A 395 -15.08 2.92 24.06
N ALA A 396 -15.95 2.27 23.29
CA ALA A 396 -16.26 0.84 23.47
C ALA A 396 -15.04 -0.05 23.23
N TYR A 397 -14.21 0.28 22.22
CA TYR A 397 -12.96 -0.42 21.92
C TYR A 397 -11.97 -0.33 23.06
N GLN A 398 -11.74 0.88 23.59
CA GLN A 398 -10.85 1.09 24.73
C GLN A 398 -11.35 0.42 26.02
N ALA A 399 -12.67 0.27 26.18
CA ALA A 399 -13.28 -0.44 27.30
C ALA A 399 -13.23 -1.97 27.17
N GLY A 400 -12.89 -2.51 26.00
CA GLY A 400 -12.93 -3.95 25.71
C GLY A 400 -14.33 -4.50 25.37
N ASP A 401 -15.32 -3.62 25.19
CA ASP A 401 -16.72 -3.96 24.89
C ASP A 401 -17.07 -3.73 23.40
N TYR A 402 -16.07 -3.56 22.53
CA TYR A 402 -16.27 -3.32 21.11
C TYR A 402 -16.84 -4.52 20.37
N THR A 403 -17.80 -4.24 19.51
CA THR A 403 -18.35 -5.21 18.56
C THR A 403 -18.18 -4.66 17.15
N ALA A 404 -17.77 -5.52 16.23
CA ALA A 404 -17.61 -5.14 14.85
C ALA A 404 -18.96 -4.64 14.29
N PRO A 405 -18.97 -3.53 13.51
CA PRO A 405 -20.21 -2.94 13.05
C PRO A 405 -20.97 -3.90 12.12
N PRO A 406 -22.29 -4.05 12.29
CA PRO A 406 -23.09 -4.97 11.48
C PRO A 406 -23.30 -4.46 10.04
N GLU A 407 -22.92 -3.22 9.75
CA GLU A 407 -23.12 -2.55 8.48
C GLU A 407 -21.78 -2.01 7.97
N HIS A 408 -21.62 -2.00 6.65
CA HIS A 408 -20.55 -1.30 5.97
C HIS A 408 -21.08 0.09 5.58
N ARG A 409 -20.37 1.15 5.93
CA ARG A 409 -20.79 2.54 5.65
C ARG A 409 -19.93 3.10 4.54
N VAL A 410 -20.54 3.79 3.59
CA VAL A 410 -19.83 4.52 2.53
C VAL A 410 -20.24 5.98 2.59
N LEU A 411 -19.27 6.88 2.75
CA LEU A 411 -19.48 8.32 2.61
C LEU A 411 -18.98 8.74 1.23
N LEU A 412 -19.88 9.21 0.38
CA LEU A 412 -19.55 9.88 -0.89
C LEU A 412 -19.63 11.40 -0.66
N ALA A 413 -18.47 12.05 -0.62
CA ALA A 413 -18.32 13.50 -0.49
C ALA A 413 -17.98 14.10 -1.87
N ALA A 414 -19.00 14.60 -2.57
CA ALA A 414 -18.83 15.18 -3.90
C ALA A 414 -18.51 16.68 -3.88
N ASP A 415 -17.88 17.15 -4.95
CA ASP A 415 -17.48 18.53 -5.16
C ASP A 415 -16.59 19.08 -4.03
N PHE A 416 -15.86 18.21 -3.33
CA PHE A 416 -14.98 18.63 -2.23
C PHE A 416 -13.79 19.43 -2.80
N PRO A 417 -13.38 20.56 -2.18
CA PRO A 417 -13.85 21.14 -0.91
C PRO A 417 -14.95 22.20 -1.08
N HIS A 418 -15.53 22.37 -2.27
CA HIS A 418 -16.52 23.40 -2.54
C HIS A 418 -17.82 23.20 -1.75
N GLY A 419 -18.22 24.23 -0.98
CA GLY A 419 -19.38 24.17 -0.11
C GLY A 419 -19.13 23.52 1.26
N TYR A 420 -17.95 22.94 1.47
CA TYR A 420 -17.49 22.44 2.77
C TYR A 420 -16.83 23.54 3.58
N ARG A 421 -17.04 23.55 4.89
CA ARG A 421 -16.29 24.43 5.81
C ARG A 421 -14.98 23.76 6.19
N SER A 422 -13.98 24.52 6.64
CA SER A 422 -12.73 23.95 7.18
C SER A 422 -12.98 22.95 8.33
N ALA A 423 -14.00 23.20 9.16
CA ALA A 423 -14.42 22.27 10.20
C ALA A 423 -15.00 20.96 9.64
N ASP A 424 -15.54 20.95 8.42
CA ASP A 424 -16.04 19.74 7.76
C ASP A 424 -14.88 18.92 7.21
N ALA A 425 -13.85 19.57 6.63
CA ALA A 425 -12.59 18.92 6.27
C ALA A 425 -11.93 18.26 7.50
N GLN A 426 -11.87 18.97 8.63
CA GLN A 426 -11.36 18.42 9.89
C GLN A 426 -12.16 17.20 10.38
N ARG A 427 -13.49 17.19 10.21
CA ARG A 427 -14.32 16.02 10.55
C ARG A 427 -14.04 14.85 9.64
N ILE A 428 -13.91 15.07 8.33
CA ILE A 428 -13.54 14.01 7.40
C ILE A 428 -12.15 13.45 7.76
N SER A 429 -11.16 14.31 8.05
CA SER A 429 -9.85 13.88 8.55
C SER A 429 -9.92 13.12 9.87
N ALA A 430 -10.80 13.50 10.80
CA ALA A 430 -11.02 12.71 12.02
C ALA A 430 -11.61 11.32 11.69
N LEU A 431 -12.50 11.24 10.70
CA LEU A 431 -13.07 9.98 10.25
C LEU A 431 -12.06 9.08 9.52
N THR A 432 -10.99 9.62 8.90
CA THR A 432 -9.95 8.78 8.30
C THR A 432 -9.14 8.00 9.34
N LEU A 433 -9.07 8.51 10.58
CA LEU A 433 -8.27 7.90 11.66
C LEU A 433 -9.00 6.77 12.40
N ARG A 434 -10.34 6.81 12.45
CA ARG A 434 -11.15 5.93 13.30
C ARG A 434 -12.49 5.50 12.68
N GLY A 435 -12.73 5.85 11.42
CA GLY A 435 -13.96 5.49 10.71
C GLY A 435 -14.08 3.98 10.47
N ASP A 436 -12.96 3.26 10.44
CA ASP A 436 -12.90 1.81 10.38
C ASP A 436 -13.67 1.13 11.54
N LEU A 437 -13.64 1.74 12.73
CA LEU A 437 -14.37 1.27 13.91
C LEU A 437 -15.88 1.23 13.70
N ILE A 438 -16.42 2.04 12.79
CA ILE A 438 -17.83 2.05 12.37
C ILE A 438 -18.04 1.45 10.97
N GLY A 439 -17.00 0.83 10.41
CA GLY A 439 -17.02 0.24 9.07
C GLY A 439 -17.12 1.26 7.95
N LEU A 440 -16.62 2.49 8.15
CA LEU A 440 -16.72 3.58 7.18
C LEU A 440 -15.64 3.48 6.10
N SER A 441 -16.08 3.65 4.86
CA SER A 441 -15.27 3.81 3.66
C SER A 441 -15.57 5.18 3.06
N ILE A 442 -14.53 5.97 2.80
CA ILE A 442 -14.69 7.37 2.36
C ILE A 442 -14.28 7.48 0.90
N VAL A 443 -15.15 8.10 0.10
CA VAL A 443 -14.92 8.44 -1.30
C VAL A 443 -15.11 9.94 -1.46
N ILE A 444 -14.07 10.62 -1.94
CA ILE A 444 -14.04 12.06 -2.17
C ILE A 444 -13.99 12.27 -3.69
N VAL A 445 -14.77 13.24 -4.19
CA VAL A 445 -14.74 13.66 -5.60
C VAL A 445 -14.42 15.14 -5.64
N GLY A 446 -13.33 15.51 -6.33
CA GLY A 446 -12.87 16.88 -6.42
C GLY A 446 -11.53 17.00 -7.14
N SER A 447 -11.05 18.23 -7.32
CA SER A 447 -9.70 18.51 -7.82
C SER A 447 -8.63 18.00 -6.85
N ASP A 448 -7.39 17.85 -7.31
CA ASP A 448 -6.26 17.58 -6.42
C ASP A 448 -5.98 18.82 -5.54
N GLU A 449 -6.23 18.67 -4.24
CA GLU A 449 -6.07 19.72 -3.24
C GLU A 449 -4.82 19.51 -2.37
N SER A 450 -3.84 18.72 -2.82
CA SER A 450 -2.60 18.46 -2.07
C SER A 450 -1.81 19.74 -1.74
N GLY A 451 -2.00 20.80 -2.53
CA GLY A 451 -1.40 22.13 -2.35
C GLY A 451 -2.36 23.20 -1.81
N SER A 452 -3.51 22.80 -1.25
CA SER A 452 -4.53 23.73 -0.74
C SER A 452 -4.01 24.62 0.39
N PRO A 453 -4.43 25.90 0.50
CA PRO A 453 -4.06 26.76 1.62
C PRO A 453 -4.79 26.42 2.93
N ASP A 454 -5.82 25.57 2.88
CA ASP A 454 -6.46 25.02 4.08
C ASP A 454 -5.72 23.73 4.49
N ASP A 455 -5.02 23.80 5.63
CA ASP A 455 -4.19 22.70 6.15
C ASP A 455 -4.98 21.39 6.31
N ALA A 456 -6.26 21.46 6.67
CA ALA A 456 -7.08 20.25 6.87
C ALA A 456 -7.42 19.59 5.53
N VAL A 457 -7.72 20.40 4.51
CA VAL A 457 -7.98 19.94 3.14
C VAL A 457 -6.70 19.34 2.55
N ALA A 458 -5.57 20.05 2.64
CA ALA A 458 -4.29 19.58 2.13
C ALA A 458 -3.84 18.27 2.81
N ALA A 459 -3.96 18.17 4.13
CA ALA A 459 -3.66 16.94 4.86
C ALA A 459 -4.56 15.77 4.45
N LEU A 460 -5.85 16.03 4.22
CA LEU A 460 -6.79 15.01 3.77
C LEU A 460 -6.48 14.51 2.36
N ALA A 461 -6.17 15.41 1.42
CA ALA A 461 -5.74 15.06 0.07
C ALA A 461 -4.48 14.17 0.11
N GLN A 462 -3.45 14.61 0.82
CA GLN A 462 -2.20 13.85 0.98
C GLN A 462 -2.40 12.47 1.64
N ALA A 463 -3.36 12.36 2.56
CA ALA A 463 -3.71 11.10 3.21
C ALA A 463 -4.56 10.17 2.33
N ALA A 464 -5.25 10.68 1.32
CA ALA A 464 -6.09 9.89 0.42
C ALA A 464 -5.26 9.11 -0.61
N ARG A 465 -5.89 8.11 -1.23
CA ARG A 465 -5.40 7.44 -2.43
C ARG A 465 -6.06 8.13 -3.63
N HIS A 466 -5.24 8.88 -4.36
CA HIS A 466 -5.65 9.56 -5.58
C HIS A 466 -5.89 8.58 -6.72
N LEU A 467 -7.00 8.79 -7.43
CA LEU A 467 -7.47 8.04 -8.59
C LEU A 467 -7.61 9.04 -9.74
N PRO A 468 -6.53 9.23 -10.54
CA PRO A 468 -6.53 10.23 -11.58
C PRO A 468 -7.55 9.90 -12.67
N THR A 469 -8.33 10.90 -13.09
CA THR A 469 -9.24 10.78 -14.24
C THR A 469 -8.68 11.45 -15.50
N VAL A 470 -7.65 12.28 -15.33
CA VAL A 470 -6.90 12.88 -16.44
C VAL A 470 -5.95 11.82 -17.01
N ALA A 471 -6.03 11.63 -18.33
CA ALA A 471 -5.15 10.73 -19.05
C ALA A 471 -3.67 11.10 -18.82
N ASP A 472 -2.79 10.10 -18.95
CA ASP A 472 -1.34 10.23 -18.83
C ASP A 472 -0.79 10.60 -17.44
N THR A 473 -1.65 10.70 -16.41
CA THR A 473 -1.21 10.90 -15.01
C THR A 473 -0.76 9.55 -14.43
N PRO A 474 0.54 9.35 -14.15
CA PRO A 474 1.04 8.05 -13.76
C PRO A 474 0.72 7.74 -12.28
N LEU A 475 0.42 6.47 -12.01
CA LEU A 475 0.53 5.88 -10.68
C LEU A 475 1.85 5.11 -10.57
N PHE A 476 2.48 5.20 -9.41
CA PHE A 476 3.72 4.49 -9.14
C PHE A 476 3.44 3.23 -8.33
N ASP A 477 3.99 2.09 -8.77
CA ASP A 477 3.87 0.85 -8.01
C ASP A 477 4.75 0.87 -6.75
N PRO A 478 4.36 0.16 -5.67
CA PRO A 478 5.05 0.22 -4.40
C PRO A 478 6.36 -0.59 -4.34
N TRP A 479 6.66 -1.46 -5.33
CA TRP A 479 7.80 -2.36 -5.28
C TRP A 479 9.03 -1.80 -6.00
N THR A 480 8.82 -1.27 -7.20
CA THR A 480 9.88 -0.79 -8.09
C THR A 480 9.81 0.72 -8.32
N GLY A 481 8.68 1.35 -7.95
CA GLY A 481 8.45 2.75 -8.25
C GLY A 481 8.28 3.02 -9.75
N SER A 482 7.93 2.01 -10.55
CA SER A 482 7.68 2.20 -11.98
C SER A 482 6.36 2.94 -12.17
N ALA A 483 6.34 3.85 -13.15
CA ALA A 483 5.12 4.54 -13.56
C ALA A 483 4.19 3.61 -14.36
N TRP A 484 2.90 3.66 -14.05
CA TRP A 484 1.79 2.95 -14.70
C TRP A 484 0.68 3.93 -15.04
N GLN A 485 0.02 3.72 -16.16
CA GLN A 485 -1.24 4.39 -16.49
C GLN A 485 -2.40 3.65 -15.84
N LEU A 486 -3.41 4.38 -15.36
CA LEU A 486 -4.64 3.82 -14.79
C LEU A 486 -5.81 4.06 -15.74
N GLU A 487 -6.52 2.99 -16.10
CA GLU A 487 -7.86 3.07 -16.67
C GLU A 487 -8.87 2.63 -15.61
N LEU A 488 -9.67 3.58 -15.11
CA LEU A 488 -10.68 3.29 -14.08
C LEU A 488 -11.83 2.44 -14.63
N ASP A 489 -12.32 1.51 -13.81
CA ASP A 489 -13.50 0.72 -14.14
C ASP A 489 -14.72 1.66 -14.28
N LEU A 490 -15.49 1.48 -15.34
CA LEU A 490 -16.73 2.22 -15.59
C LEU A 490 -17.94 1.31 -15.37
N LEU A 491 -19.00 1.83 -14.78
CA LEU A 491 -20.26 1.10 -14.64
C LEU A 491 -20.75 0.69 -16.05
N PRO A 492 -21.18 -0.58 -16.26
CA PRO A 492 -21.67 -1.01 -17.56
C PRO A 492 -22.80 -0.11 -18.08
N ARG A 493 -22.70 0.28 -19.36
CA ARG A 493 -23.66 1.22 -19.98
C ARG A 493 -25.07 0.68 -20.15
N ASP A 494 -25.25 -0.64 -20.14
CA ASP A 494 -26.57 -1.26 -20.22
C ASP A 494 -27.36 -0.99 -18.92
N PRO A 495 -28.50 -0.26 -18.98
CA PRO A 495 -29.22 0.16 -17.77
C PRO A 495 -29.73 -1.01 -16.93
N GLN A 496 -30.09 -2.13 -17.56
CA GLN A 496 -30.58 -3.32 -16.84
C GLN A 496 -29.44 -4.01 -16.08
N ARG A 497 -28.27 -4.16 -16.70
CA ARG A 497 -27.06 -4.65 -16.05
C ARG A 497 -26.61 -3.71 -14.94
N ALA A 498 -26.53 -2.41 -15.18
CA ALA A 498 -26.18 -1.40 -14.18
C ALA A 498 -27.12 -1.45 -12.96
N ALA A 499 -28.44 -1.50 -13.18
CA ALA A 499 -29.41 -1.59 -12.10
C ALA A 499 -29.29 -2.90 -11.31
N ARG A 500 -28.94 -4.03 -11.94
CA ARG A 500 -28.69 -5.28 -11.23
C ARG A 500 -27.44 -5.21 -10.34
N LEU A 501 -26.36 -4.59 -10.85
CA LEU A 501 -25.10 -4.44 -10.10
C LEU A 501 -25.23 -3.50 -8.88
N LEU A 502 -26.16 -2.53 -8.95
CA LEU A 502 -26.38 -1.55 -7.88
C LEU A 502 -27.49 -1.94 -6.89
N ARG A 503 -28.20 -3.06 -7.12
CA ARG A 503 -29.19 -3.57 -6.17
C ARG A 503 -28.51 -4.59 -5.25
N SER A 504 -28.54 -4.33 -3.94
CA SER A 504 -28.39 -5.40 -2.96
C SER A 504 -29.74 -6.12 -2.86
N GLU A 505 -29.81 -7.40 -3.28
CA GLU A 505 -31.00 -8.23 -2.99
C GLU A 505 -31.07 -8.64 -1.52
#